data_AF-A0A497I2U2-F1
#
_entry.id   AF-A0A497I2U2-F1
#
_cell.length_a   1.000
_cell.length_b   1.000
_cell.length_c   1.000
_cell.angle_alpha   90.00
_cell.angle_beta   90.00
_cell.angle_gamma   90.00
#
_symmetry.space_group_name_H-M   'P 1'
#
loop_
_entity.id
_entity.type
_entity.pdbx_description
1 polymer ?
#
loop_
_entity_poly.entity_id
_entity_poly.type
_entity_poly.pdbx_seq_one_letter_code
_entity_poly.pdbx_strand_id
1 'polypeptide(L)'
;MAIRSDRERLYAYRIYVVGVVQGVGFRPFIRRIAELTNVYGYVKNLGGGEVEIHVESNNENSIKEFMRMLRERKPLPAKIKNVEVVKVKSLNLKNFTILRSGKERLYASEIPQDLAVCPECMREVLDPRSRWYRYPFNSCAWCGPRYSMMYSPPYDRENTSMRDFPLCDECRKEYEDLWN
;
A
#
# COMPACT_ATOMS: atom_id res chain seq x y z
N MET A 1 25.85 -40.63 8.84
CA MET A 1 25.54 -39.31 9.42
C MET A 1 24.79 -38.49 8.36
N ALA A 2 23.46 -38.64 8.30
CA ALA A 2 22.65 -37.88 7.36
C ALA A 2 22.31 -36.54 8.01
N ILE A 3 22.91 -35.46 7.51
CA ILE A 3 22.52 -34.09 7.86
C ILE A 3 21.10 -33.93 7.33
N ARG A 4 20.11 -34.09 8.20
CA ARG A 4 18.74 -33.66 7.93
C ARG A 4 18.81 -32.15 7.73
N SER A 5 18.74 -31.68 6.48
CA SER A 5 18.45 -30.28 6.23
C SER A 5 17.09 -30.01 6.84
N ASP A 6 17.02 -29.20 7.90
CA ASP A 6 15.77 -28.55 8.27
C ASP A 6 15.23 -27.89 7.00
N ARG A 7 14.16 -28.45 6.43
CA ARG A 7 13.36 -27.70 5.47
C ARG A 7 12.74 -26.60 6.31
N GLU A 8 13.36 -25.42 6.32
CA GLU A 8 12.80 -24.24 6.95
C GLU A 8 11.32 -24.15 6.59
N ARG A 9 10.47 -24.22 7.61
CA ARG A 9 9.04 -24.24 7.40
C ARG A 9 8.63 -22.86 6.90
N LEU A 10 8.42 -22.74 5.61
CA LEU A 10 7.99 -21.49 4.98
C LEU A 10 6.48 -21.31 5.17
N TYR A 11 6.12 -20.22 5.83
CA TYR A 11 4.75 -19.76 5.98
C TYR A 11 4.48 -18.75 4.88
N ALA A 12 3.62 -19.09 3.92
CA ALA A 12 3.28 -18.21 2.80
C ALA A 12 1.76 -18.08 2.65
N TYR A 13 1.30 -16.84 2.51
CA TYR A 13 -0.11 -16.49 2.41
C TYR A 13 -0.33 -15.46 1.33
N ARG A 14 -1.40 -15.65 0.56
CA ARG A 14 -1.98 -14.62 -0.29
C ARG A 14 -3.19 -14.04 0.42
N ILE A 15 -3.27 -12.72 0.46
CA ILE A 15 -4.28 -11.97 1.17
C ILE A 15 -4.96 -11.03 0.19
N TYR A 16 -6.29 -11.03 0.17
CA TYR A 16 -7.08 -10.07 -0.59
C TYR A 16 -7.81 -9.16 0.39
N VAL A 17 -7.59 -7.86 0.24
CA VAL A 17 -8.21 -6.84 1.10
C VAL A 17 -9.23 -6.06 0.28
N VAL A 18 -10.48 -6.04 0.73
CA VAL A 18 -11.61 -5.39 0.06
C VAL A 18 -12.16 -4.27 0.95
N GLY A 19 -12.52 -3.16 0.33
CA GLY A 19 -13.09 -1.96 0.95
C GLY A 19 -12.55 -0.67 0.32
N VAL A 20 -12.42 0.40 1.11
CA VAL A 20 -11.72 1.62 0.67
C VAL A 20 -10.23 1.44 0.96
N VAL A 21 -9.51 0.84 0.00
CA VAL A 21 -8.10 0.42 0.19
C VAL A 21 -7.17 0.89 -0.93
N GLN A 22 -7.70 1.45 -2.02
CA GLN A 22 -6.91 2.09 -3.06
C GLN A 22 -6.99 3.62 -2.95
N GLY A 23 -5.94 4.33 -3.37
CA GLY A 23 -5.85 5.78 -3.23
C GLY A 23 -5.76 6.30 -1.79
N VAL A 24 -5.56 5.44 -0.80
CA VAL A 24 -5.58 5.81 0.64
C VAL A 24 -4.26 5.53 1.35
N GLY A 25 -3.15 5.42 0.60
CA GLY A 25 -1.84 5.12 1.18
C GLY A 25 -1.67 3.67 1.66
N PHE A 26 -2.52 2.75 1.21
CA PHE A 26 -2.50 1.36 1.68
C PHE A 26 -1.24 0.59 1.24
N ARG A 27 -0.80 0.70 0.00
CA ARG A 27 0.42 0.00 -0.48
C ARG A 27 1.70 0.39 0.31
N PRO A 28 2.00 1.68 0.54
CA PRO A 28 3.08 2.08 1.45
C PRO A 28 2.89 1.57 2.88
N PHE A 29 1.66 1.62 3.41
CA PHE A 29 1.36 1.06 4.72
C PHE A 29 1.69 -0.44 4.81
N ILE A 30 1.30 -1.24 3.82
CA ILE A 30 1.62 -2.67 3.77
C ILE A 30 3.12 -2.90 3.72
N ARG A 31 3.85 -2.16 2.90
CA ARG A 31 5.32 -2.26 2.84
C ARG A 31 5.96 -1.88 4.19
N ARG A 32 5.47 -0.85 4.89
CA ARG A 32 5.95 -0.49 6.23
C ARG A 32 5.73 -1.59 7.26
N ILE A 33 4.54 -2.17 7.33
CA ILE A 33 4.31 -3.27 8.28
C ILE A 33 5.13 -4.51 7.90
N ALA A 34 5.43 -4.72 6.62
CA ALA A 34 6.29 -5.82 6.19
C ALA A 34 7.73 -5.65 6.71
N GLU A 35 8.31 -4.45 6.57
CA GLU A 35 9.62 -4.09 7.13
C GLU A 35 9.64 -4.26 8.66
N LEU A 36 8.63 -3.76 9.37
CA LEU A 36 8.55 -3.82 10.84
C LEU A 36 8.40 -5.25 11.38
N THR A 37 7.92 -6.19 10.57
CA THR A 37 7.65 -7.58 10.99
C THR A 37 8.60 -8.59 10.36
N ASN A 38 9.53 -8.13 9.53
CA ASN A 38 10.52 -8.94 8.82
C ASN A 38 9.85 -10.06 7.99
N VAL A 39 8.84 -9.71 7.20
CA VAL A 39 8.21 -10.60 6.21
C VAL A 39 8.59 -10.17 4.80
N TYR A 40 8.71 -11.14 3.91
CA TYR A 40 9.03 -10.92 2.49
C TYR A 40 7.77 -11.07 1.65
N GLY A 41 7.77 -10.52 0.43
CA GLY A 41 6.55 -10.55 -0.35
C GLY A 41 6.34 -9.40 -1.32
N TYR A 42 5.06 -9.15 -1.59
CA TYR A 42 4.66 -7.99 -2.36
C TYR A 42 3.26 -7.51 -2.01
N VAL A 43 2.96 -6.29 -2.46
CA VAL A 43 1.61 -5.73 -2.52
C VAL A 43 1.34 -5.11 -3.89
N LYS A 44 0.15 -5.30 -4.43
CA LYS A 44 -0.32 -4.62 -5.66
C LYS A 44 -1.81 -4.30 -5.59
N ASN A 45 -2.21 -3.25 -6.30
CA ASN A 45 -3.62 -2.98 -6.54
C ASN A 45 -4.13 -3.90 -7.66
N LEU A 46 -5.40 -4.28 -7.59
CA LEU A 46 -6.11 -5.01 -8.63
C LEU A 46 -7.22 -4.14 -9.24
N GLY A 47 -7.75 -4.55 -10.39
CA GLY A 47 -8.66 -3.77 -11.22
C GLY A 47 -10.10 -3.69 -10.70
N GLY A 48 -10.45 -4.44 -9.64
CA GLY A 48 -11.74 -4.33 -8.95
C GLY A 48 -11.72 -3.33 -7.79
N GLY A 49 -10.57 -2.71 -7.52
CA GLY A 49 -10.35 -1.79 -6.42
C GLY A 49 -9.81 -2.46 -5.14
N GLU A 50 -9.67 -3.79 -5.15
CA GLU A 50 -9.11 -4.59 -4.07
C GLU A 50 -7.57 -4.56 -4.09
N VAL A 51 -6.95 -5.00 -3.00
CA VAL A 51 -5.50 -5.11 -2.87
C VAL A 51 -5.11 -6.57 -2.67
N GLU A 52 -4.14 -7.03 -3.46
CA GLU A 52 -3.50 -8.33 -3.27
C GLU A 52 -2.18 -8.14 -2.53
N ILE A 53 -1.97 -8.97 -1.51
CA ILE A 53 -0.73 -9.05 -0.75
C ILE A 53 -0.26 -10.50 -0.78
N HIS A 54 1.00 -10.71 -1.10
CA HIS A 54 1.67 -11.99 -0.82
C HIS A 54 2.68 -11.75 0.29
N VAL A 55 2.62 -12.56 1.34
CA VAL A 55 3.56 -12.50 2.47
C VAL A 55 4.13 -13.87 2.75
N GLU A 56 5.42 -13.91 3.06
CA GLU A 56 6.10 -15.14 3.45
C GLU A 56 7.24 -14.90 4.45
N SER A 57 7.47 -15.90 5.30
CA SER A 57 8.56 -15.92 6.29
C SER A 57 8.87 -17.35 6.70
N ASN A 58 10.12 -17.60 7.11
CA ASN A 58 10.50 -18.83 7.83
C ASN A 58 10.11 -18.76 9.33
N ASN A 59 9.64 -17.61 9.82
CA ASN A 59 9.20 -17.40 11.19
C ASN A 59 7.68 -17.18 11.26
N GLU A 60 6.96 -18.08 11.92
CA GLU A 60 5.51 -17.98 12.11
C GLU A 60 5.09 -16.71 12.87
N ASN A 61 5.91 -16.27 13.83
CA ASN A 61 5.61 -15.10 14.64
C ASN A 61 5.65 -13.80 13.81
N SER A 62 6.55 -13.72 12.83
CA SER A 62 6.58 -12.60 11.87
C SER A 62 5.28 -12.51 11.07
N ILE A 63 4.76 -13.64 10.59
CA ILE A 63 3.46 -13.68 9.89
C ILE A 63 2.31 -13.31 10.82
N LYS A 64 2.29 -13.85 12.04
CA LYS A 64 1.25 -13.52 13.04
C LYS A 64 1.23 -12.03 13.35
N GLU A 65 2.41 -11.44 13.53
CA GLU A 65 2.54 -10.02 13.81
C GLU A 65 2.13 -9.15 12.61
N PHE A 66 2.54 -9.52 11.39
CA PHE A 66 2.06 -8.85 10.17
C PHE A 66 0.53 -8.86 10.09
N MET A 67 -0.09 -10.02 10.31
CA MET A 67 -1.55 -10.18 10.27
C MET A 67 -2.24 -9.39 11.38
N ARG A 68 -1.61 -9.27 12.56
CA ARG A 68 -2.10 -8.46 13.68
C ARG A 68 -2.05 -6.98 13.32
N MET A 69 -0.91 -6.49 12.84
CA MET A 69 -0.74 -5.10 12.42
C MET A 69 -1.67 -4.72 11.26
N LEU A 70 -1.89 -5.61 10.30
CA LEU A 70 -2.85 -5.40 9.20
C LEU A 70 -4.29 -5.18 9.69
N ARG A 71 -4.68 -5.84 10.79
CA ARG A 71 -6.03 -5.72 11.36
C ARG A 71 -6.17 -4.50 12.27
N GLU A 72 -5.18 -4.26 13.13
CA GLU A 72 -5.24 -3.23 14.16
C GLU A 72 -4.86 -1.85 13.65
N ARG A 73 -3.97 -1.78 12.66
CA ARG A 73 -3.50 -0.54 12.06
C ARG A 73 -4.00 -0.44 10.64
N LYS A 74 -4.20 0.79 10.17
CA LYS A 74 -4.51 1.10 8.79
C LYS A 74 -4.35 2.59 8.55
N PRO A 75 -4.23 3.02 7.29
CA PRO A 75 -4.33 4.42 6.98
C PRO A 75 -5.65 5.03 7.45
N LEU A 76 -5.64 6.28 7.94
CA LEU A 76 -6.85 6.95 8.44
C LEU A 76 -8.03 6.91 7.45
N PRO A 77 -7.86 7.18 6.14
CA PRO A 77 -8.96 7.10 5.18
C PRO A 77 -9.30 5.66 4.76
N ALA A 78 -8.51 4.66 5.14
CA ALA A 78 -8.76 3.29 4.74
C ALA A 78 -9.88 2.63 5.55
N LYS A 79 -10.78 1.94 4.85
CA LYS A 79 -11.86 1.15 5.45
C LYS A 79 -11.81 -0.27 4.89
N ILE A 80 -11.33 -1.20 5.70
CA ILE A 80 -11.32 -2.62 5.36
C ILE A 80 -12.71 -3.18 5.68
N LYS A 81 -13.36 -3.78 4.67
CA LYS A 81 -14.64 -4.49 4.81
C LYS A 81 -14.46 -5.99 4.91
N ASN A 82 -13.58 -6.54 4.08
CA ASN A 82 -13.30 -7.96 4.07
C ASN A 82 -11.79 -8.22 3.88
N VAL A 83 -11.32 -9.31 4.48
CA VAL A 83 -9.95 -9.82 4.32
C VAL A 83 -10.05 -11.31 4.09
N GLU A 84 -9.68 -11.75 2.89
CA GLU A 84 -9.55 -13.17 2.59
C GLU A 84 -8.08 -13.58 2.68
N VAL A 85 -7.79 -14.69 3.38
CA VAL A 85 -6.44 -15.20 3.56
C VAL A 85 -6.37 -16.63 3.06
N VAL A 86 -5.51 -16.85 2.07
CA VAL A 86 -5.30 -18.15 1.43
C VAL A 86 -3.88 -18.60 1.67
N LYS A 87 -3.70 -19.80 2.20
CA LYS A 87 -2.36 -20.39 2.32
C LYS A 87 -1.86 -20.81 0.93
N VAL A 88 -0.64 -20.43 0.58
CA VAL A 88 -0.05 -20.67 -0.74
C VAL A 88 1.34 -21.29 -0.63
N LYS A 89 1.93 -21.66 -1.77
CA LYS A 89 3.34 -22.04 -1.83
C LYS A 89 4.21 -20.78 -1.75
N SER A 90 5.35 -20.90 -1.09
CA SER A 90 6.38 -19.85 -1.05
C SER A 90 6.89 -19.53 -2.45
N LEU A 91 7.14 -18.25 -2.70
CA LEU A 91 7.82 -17.74 -3.89
C LEU A 91 9.33 -17.52 -3.65
N ASN A 92 9.80 -17.69 -2.41
CA ASN A 92 11.19 -17.51 -1.96
C ASN A 92 11.75 -16.12 -2.30
N LEU A 93 10.91 -15.10 -2.11
CA LEU A 93 11.23 -13.69 -2.19
C LEU A 93 12.15 -13.29 -1.04
N LYS A 94 13.10 -12.41 -1.35
CA LYS A 94 14.11 -11.93 -0.39
C LYS A 94 13.82 -10.56 0.17
N ASN A 95 12.85 -9.85 -0.41
CA ASN A 95 12.48 -8.49 -0.08
C ASN A 95 10.95 -8.37 -0.09
N PHE A 96 10.42 -7.28 0.46
CA PHE A 96 9.03 -6.88 0.27
C PHE A 96 8.93 -5.71 -0.72
N THR A 97 8.13 -5.86 -1.78
CA THR A 97 8.06 -4.85 -2.86
C THR A 97 6.63 -4.39 -3.17
N ILE A 98 6.48 -3.13 -3.56
CA ILE A 98 5.23 -2.64 -4.15
C ILE A 98 5.32 -2.93 -5.65
N LEU A 99 4.50 -3.86 -6.14
CA LEU A 99 4.46 -4.22 -7.56
C LEU A 99 3.54 -3.29 -8.34
N ARG A 100 3.74 -3.28 -9.66
CA ARG A 100 2.78 -2.67 -10.60
C ARG A 100 1.40 -3.29 -10.43
N SER A 101 0.39 -2.46 -10.60
CA SER A 101 -0.99 -2.89 -10.41
C SER A 101 -1.44 -3.83 -11.52
N GLY A 102 -2.28 -4.78 -11.13
CA GLY A 102 -2.89 -5.75 -12.02
C GLY A 102 -4.22 -5.25 -12.58
N LYS A 103 -4.62 -5.76 -13.74
CA LYS A 103 -5.93 -5.49 -14.35
C LYS A 103 -6.99 -6.51 -13.93
N GLU A 104 -6.58 -7.58 -13.27
CA GLU A 104 -7.47 -8.65 -12.83
C GLU A 104 -8.51 -8.10 -11.84
N ARG A 105 -9.71 -8.66 -11.86
CA ARG A 105 -10.80 -8.32 -10.94
C ARG A 105 -11.26 -9.59 -10.26
N LEU A 106 -10.93 -9.75 -9.00
CA LEU A 106 -11.33 -10.88 -8.18
C LEU A 106 -12.53 -10.49 -7.29
N TYR A 107 -12.51 -9.27 -6.76
CA TYR A 107 -13.58 -8.73 -5.91
C TYR A 107 -13.96 -7.32 -6.32
N ALA A 108 -15.19 -6.92 -6.03
CA ALA A 108 -15.61 -5.54 -6.15
C ALA A 108 -15.28 -4.77 -4.86
N SER A 109 -14.47 -3.72 -4.98
CA SER A 109 -14.06 -2.86 -3.87
C SER A 109 -14.57 -1.44 -4.07
N GLU A 110 -14.49 -0.62 -3.01
CA GLU A 110 -14.98 0.75 -3.04
C GLU A 110 -13.93 1.74 -3.50
N ILE A 111 -14.37 2.72 -4.29
CA ILE A 111 -13.56 3.86 -4.70
C ILE A 111 -13.63 4.92 -3.59
N PRO A 112 -12.50 5.45 -3.11
CA PRO A 112 -12.49 6.52 -2.11
C PRO A 112 -13.18 7.79 -2.63
N GLN A 113 -13.96 8.43 -1.77
CA GLN A 113 -14.45 9.80 -2.00
C GLN A 113 -13.30 10.81 -1.88
N ASP A 114 -13.53 12.02 -2.37
CA ASP A 114 -12.60 13.13 -2.19
C ASP A 114 -12.49 13.52 -0.72
N LEU A 115 -11.29 13.92 -0.29
CA LEU A 115 -11.00 14.24 1.10
C LEU A 115 -10.48 15.66 1.23
N ALA A 116 -10.89 16.36 2.28
CA ALA A 116 -10.33 17.66 2.64
C ALA A 116 -8.83 17.53 2.99
N VAL A 117 -8.11 18.65 2.94
CA VAL A 117 -6.70 18.72 3.33
C VAL A 117 -6.51 18.27 4.79
N CYS A 118 -5.50 17.45 5.07
CA CYS A 118 -5.20 17.02 6.42
C CYS A 118 -4.38 18.07 7.20
N PRO A 119 -4.35 18.00 8.55
CA PRO A 119 -3.59 18.94 9.37
C PRO A 119 -2.09 19.03 9.00
N GLU A 120 -1.50 17.92 8.56
CA GLU A 120 -0.08 17.86 8.18
C GLU A 120 0.19 18.65 6.90
N CYS A 121 -0.58 18.39 5.83
CA CYS A 121 -0.48 19.16 4.59
C CYS A 121 -0.81 20.64 4.82
N MET A 122 -1.77 20.94 5.70
CA MET A 122 -2.11 22.32 6.04
C MET A 122 -0.92 23.02 6.74
N ARG A 123 -0.25 22.33 7.66
CA ARG A 123 0.97 22.84 8.32
C ARG A 123 2.07 23.12 7.31
N GLU A 124 2.29 22.23 6.35
CA GLU A 124 3.30 22.42 5.29
C GLU A 124 2.99 23.59 4.36
N VAL A 125 1.72 23.82 4.03
CA VAL A 125 1.31 24.94 3.18
C VAL A 125 1.46 26.28 3.90
N LEU A 126 1.32 26.29 5.22
CA LEU A 126 1.43 27.49 6.04
C LEU A 126 2.84 27.81 6.55
N ASP A 127 3.79 26.86 6.54
CA ASP A 127 5.18 27.07 7.01
C ASP A 127 6.05 27.71 5.90
N PRO A 128 6.58 28.93 6.08
CA PRO A 128 7.47 29.59 5.09
C PRO A 128 8.76 28.84 4.77
N ARG A 129 9.16 27.87 5.60
CA ARG A 129 10.35 27.03 5.40
C ARG A 129 10.07 25.74 4.64
N SER A 130 8.79 25.41 4.47
CA SER A 130 8.36 24.23 3.72
C SER A 130 8.50 24.49 2.22
N ARG A 131 8.95 23.48 1.46
CA ARG A 131 8.93 23.55 -0.01
C ARG A 131 7.50 23.68 -0.58
N TRP A 132 6.50 23.33 0.22
CA TRP A 132 5.08 23.42 -0.10
C TRP A 132 4.43 24.74 0.33
N TYR A 133 5.21 25.72 0.81
CA TYR A 133 4.66 26.99 1.27
C TYR A 133 3.77 27.65 0.21
N ARG A 134 2.50 27.90 0.57
CA ARG A 134 1.46 28.44 -0.31
C ARG A 134 1.18 27.62 -1.59
N TYR A 135 1.58 26.35 -1.65
CA TYR A 135 1.31 25.49 -2.80
C TYR A 135 -0.17 25.07 -2.83
N PRO A 136 -0.99 25.50 -3.82
CA PRO A 136 -2.45 25.32 -3.77
C PRO A 136 -2.92 23.88 -3.93
N PHE A 137 -2.07 23.01 -4.48
CA PHE A 137 -2.40 21.61 -4.78
C PHE A 137 -1.72 20.62 -3.83
N ASN A 138 -1.24 21.09 -2.67
CA ASN A 138 -0.60 20.19 -1.71
C ASN A 138 -1.57 19.10 -1.25
N SER A 139 -1.14 17.85 -1.34
CA SER A 139 -1.89 16.69 -0.86
C SER A 139 -0.94 15.53 -0.58
N CYS A 140 -1.32 14.69 0.38
CA CYS A 140 -0.58 13.49 0.73
C CYS A 140 -1.36 12.23 0.32
N ALA A 141 -0.79 11.05 0.62
CA ALA A 141 -1.47 9.77 0.35
C ALA A 141 -2.83 9.61 1.07
N TRP A 142 -3.13 10.50 2.03
CA TRP A 142 -4.25 10.39 2.98
C TRP A 142 -5.32 11.47 2.79
N CYS A 143 -5.05 12.51 2.00
CA CYS A 143 -5.94 13.65 1.81
C CYS A 143 -5.97 14.14 0.36
N GLY A 144 -6.90 15.03 0.03
CA GLY A 144 -7.03 15.61 -1.32
C GLY A 144 -7.98 14.82 -2.23
N PRO A 145 -8.03 15.19 -3.52
CA PRO A 145 -8.97 14.61 -4.47
C PRO A 145 -8.65 13.14 -4.77
N ARG A 146 -9.70 12.35 -5.02
CA ARG A 146 -9.67 10.92 -5.28
C ARG A 146 -10.63 10.57 -6.41
N TYR A 147 -11.92 10.43 -6.09
CA TYR A 147 -12.96 10.10 -7.05
C TYR A 147 -12.98 11.09 -8.22
N SER A 148 -12.89 12.39 -7.94
CA SER A 148 -12.94 13.44 -8.97
C SER A 148 -11.77 13.43 -9.95
N MET A 149 -10.64 12.79 -9.62
CA MET A 149 -9.47 12.70 -10.50
C MET A 149 -9.30 11.34 -11.19
N MET A 150 -10.01 10.30 -10.74
CA MET A 150 -9.74 8.94 -11.20
C MET A 150 -10.52 8.62 -12.48
N TYR A 151 -9.81 8.07 -13.48
CA TYR A 151 -10.45 7.57 -14.70
C TYR A 151 -10.97 6.14 -14.53
N SER A 152 -10.16 5.26 -13.92
CA SER A 152 -10.54 3.86 -13.68
C SER A 152 -9.63 3.20 -12.65
N PRO A 153 -10.08 2.16 -11.92
CA PRO A 153 -9.20 1.28 -11.16
C PRO A 153 -8.26 0.46 -12.07
N PRO A 154 -7.09 0.02 -11.58
CA PRO A 154 -6.53 0.29 -10.26
C PRO A 154 -6.07 1.74 -10.08
N TYR A 155 -6.15 2.26 -8.85
CA TYR A 155 -5.67 3.61 -8.52
C TYR A 155 -4.16 3.67 -8.65
N ASP A 156 -3.72 4.32 -9.73
CA ASP A 156 -2.34 4.68 -10.02
C ASP A 156 -2.30 6.02 -10.72
N ARG A 157 -1.15 6.69 -10.68
CA ARG A 157 -1.01 8.03 -11.26
C ARG A 157 -1.39 8.03 -12.74
N GLU A 158 -1.00 7.00 -13.51
CA GLU A 158 -1.35 6.84 -14.93
C GLU A 158 -2.86 6.72 -15.20
N ASN A 159 -3.65 6.32 -14.19
CA ASN A 159 -5.10 6.13 -14.27
C ASN A 159 -5.88 7.28 -13.63
N THR A 160 -5.24 8.42 -13.40
CA THR A 160 -5.85 9.65 -12.90
C THR A 160 -5.52 10.84 -13.80
N SER A 161 -6.18 11.98 -13.60
CA SER A 161 -5.82 13.25 -14.24
C SER A 161 -4.38 13.70 -13.95
N MET A 162 -3.73 13.14 -12.92
CA MET A 162 -2.34 13.41 -12.59
C MET A 162 -1.33 12.77 -13.56
N ARG A 163 -1.79 11.94 -14.51
CA ARG A 163 -0.93 11.31 -15.54
C ARG A 163 -0.20 12.34 -16.42
N ASP A 164 -0.83 13.49 -16.65
CA ASP A 164 -0.30 14.55 -17.53
C ASP A 164 0.73 15.44 -16.82
N PHE A 165 0.96 15.19 -15.52
CA PHE A 165 1.92 15.91 -14.68
C PHE A 165 3.00 14.94 -14.18
N PRO A 166 4.09 14.69 -14.93
CA PRO A 166 5.16 13.82 -14.45
C PRO A 166 5.83 14.37 -13.18
N LEU A 167 6.25 13.49 -12.27
CA LEU A 167 6.96 13.90 -11.05
C LEU A 167 8.33 14.47 -11.40
N CYS A 168 8.66 15.64 -10.83
CA CYS A 168 10.04 16.12 -10.79
C CYS A 168 10.89 15.23 -9.86
N ASP A 169 12.21 15.41 -9.90
CA ASP A 169 13.14 14.55 -9.17
C ASP A 169 12.93 14.58 -7.65
N GLU A 170 12.63 15.74 -7.07
CA GLU A 170 12.35 15.85 -5.63
C GLU A 170 11.07 15.11 -5.23
N CYS A 171 9.98 15.31 -5.97
CA CYS A 171 8.74 14.60 -5.71
C CYS A 171 8.87 13.09 -5.94
N ARG A 172 9.73 12.66 -6.88
CA ARG A 172 10.03 11.24 -7.09
C ARG A 172 10.76 10.63 -5.89
N LYS A 173 11.77 11.32 -5.35
CA LYS A 173 12.50 10.88 -4.15
C LYS A 173 11.54 10.68 -2.98
N GLU A 174 10.67 11.66 -2.74
CA GLU A 174 9.65 11.58 -1.69
C GLU A 174 8.59 10.49 -1.94
N TYR A 175 8.25 10.23 -3.20
CA TYR A 175 7.31 9.18 -3.56
C TYR A 175 7.87 7.77 -3.36
N GLU A 176 9.18 7.60 -3.54
CA GLU A 176 9.88 6.33 -3.42
C GLU A 176 10.38 6.04 -1.99
N ASP A 177 10.51 7.09 -1.15
CA ASP A 177 10.81 6.97 0.27
C ASP A 177 9.62 6.40 1.04
N LEU A 178 9.88 5.33 1.80
CA LEU A 178 8.88 4.61 2.58
C LEU A 178 8.46 5.36 3.86
N TRP A 179 9.34 6.22 4.36
CA TRP A 179 9.20 6.89 5.65
C TRP A 179 8.82 8.37 5.52
N ASN A 180 8.63 8.83 4.28
CA ASN A 180 7.97 10.09 3.97
C ASN A 180 6.44 10.01 4.17
#